data_AF-A0A956K6Q2-F1
#
_entry.id   AF-A0A956K6Q2-F1
#
_cell.length_a   1.000
_cell.length_b   1.000
_cell.length_c   1.000
_cell.angle_alpha   90.00
_cell.angle_beta   90.00
_cell.angle_gamma   90.00
#
_symmetry.space_group_name_H-M   'P 1'
#
loop_
_entity.id
_entity.type
_entity.pdbx_description
1 polymer ?
#
loop_
_entity_poly.entity_id
_entity_poly.type
_entity_poly.pdbx_seq_one_letter_code
_entity_poly.pdbx_strand_id
1 'polypeptide(L)'
;MKTPRAIPSLLALFLLGLGLAACEEETVEESPEGRSCQLLNQSVSCGDSELLSYCGYQEYADAQNGFGALTQGPCISPDENECMPGDSRTEPSADPDDLCGGTHYSCDVVGGEPMWVEQLCNTPLVLRFDDAPIEMIAAEATPMATFDIDMTADSCITTDWPTAATPWLVLDRDHSGSIDGGHELFGSGTQLASGRHATHGFAALAELDQNGDERVDGLDARFGELMLWRDWDADRVSTPDELTPLSDSGVDSLPVDFEVAVECDERGNCGVQRASFSHAGGVGELVDLYLACH
;
A
#
# COMPACT_ATOMS: atom_id res chain seq x y z
N MET A 1 -23.27 63.07 69.46
CA MET A 1 -23.08 64.52 69.71
C MET A 1 -21.84 64.99 68.97
N LYS A 2 -21.86 66.23 68.44
CA LYS A 2 -20.72 67.01 67.88
C LYS A 2 -20.02 66.50 66.60
N THR A 3 -20.34 67.13 65.48
CA THR A 3 -19.39 67.66 64.48
C THR A 3 -18.52 68.78 65.13
N PRO A 4 -17.30 69.17 64.65
CA PRO A 4 -17.10 69.80 63.32
C PRO A 4 -15.72 69.64 62.60
N ARG A 5 -15.73 70.14 61.34
CA ARG A 5 -14.66 70.57 60.40
C ARG A 5 -13.20 70.78 60.89
N ALA A 6 -12.23 70.46 60.01
CA ALA A 6 -11.18 71.38 59.51
C ALA A 6 -10.48 70.87 58.21
N ILE A 7 -9.91 71.81 57.42
CA ILE A 7 -9.33 71.74 56.05
C ILE A 7 -8.36 72.97 55.94
N PRO A 8 -7.19 73.04 55.22
CA PRO A 8 -6.78 72.36 53.96
C PRO A 8 -5.30 71.85 53.84
N SER A 9 -4.93 71.38 52.63
CA SER A 9 -3.64 71.49 51.91
C SER A 9 -2.28 71.04 52.52
N LEU A 10 -1.57 70.17 51.79
CA LEU A 10 -0.58 70.63 50.78
C LEU A 10 -0.31 69.57 49.69
N LEU A 11 0.10 70.03 48.50
CA LEU A 11 0.38 69.24 47.30
C LEU A 11 1.84 68.73 47.31
N ALA A 12 2.07 67.45 47.05
CA ALA A 12 3.39 66.92 46.71
C ALA A 12 3.26 65.80 45.66
N LEU A 13 3.77 66.06 44.46
CA LEU A 13 3.73 65.13 43.33
C LEU A 13 5.03 64.29 43.36
N PHE A 14 4.91 62.97 43.48
CA PHE A 14 6.02 62.04 43.26
C PHE A 14 5.55 60.94 42.32
N LEU A 15 6.16 60.84 41.15
CA LEU A 15 5.84 59.82 40.16
C LEU A 15 6.30 58.44 40.65
N LEU A 16 5.38 57.47 40.68
CA LEU A 16 5.76 56.06 40.73
C LEU A 16 6.17 55.64 39.32
N GLY A 17 7.44 55.26 39.17
CA GLY A 17 7.88 54.37 38.10
C GLY A 17 8.29 53.04 38.73
N LEU A 18 7.32 52.14 38.97
CA LEU A 18 7.65 50.75 39.27
C LEU A 18 8.19 50.12 38.00
N GLY A 19 9.31 49.41 38.10
CA GLY A 19 9.79 48.58 37.01
C GLY A 19 8.82 47.43 36.76
N LEU A 20 8.37 47.28 35.51
CA LEU A 20 7.85 46.00 35.05
C LEU A 20 9.06 45.08 34.90
N ALA A 21 9.21 44.13 35.81
CA ALA A 21 9.83 42.86 35.44
C ALA A 21 8.81 42.14 34.55
N ALA A 22 9.11 42.03 33.26
CA ALA A 22 8.43 41.06 32.43
C ALA A 22 8.92 39.68 32.87
N CYS A 23 8.02 38.76 33.20
CA CYS A 23 8.35 37.34 33.13
C CYS A 23 8.25 36.95 31.66
N GLU A 24 9.29 36.29 31.14
CA GLU A 24 9.18 35.53 29.90
C GLU A 24 8.12 34.43 30.03
N GLU A 25 7.25 34.32 29.02
CA GLU A 25 6.74 33.01 28.58
C GLU A 25 7.58 32.62 27.37
N GLU A 26 8.71 31.94 27.60
CA GLU A 26 9.31 31.15 26.53
C GLU A 26 8.36 29.98 26.27
N THR A 27 7.66 30.02 25.14
CA THR A 27 6.99 28.86 24.59
C THR A 27 8.06 27.86 24.17
N VAL A 28 8.37 26.91 25.05
CA VAL A 28 9.12 25.72 24.66
C VAL A 28 8.26 25.00 23.64
N GLU A 29 8.60 25.11 22.35
CA GLU A 29 7.98 24.26 21.35
C GLU A 29 8.39 22.81 21.65
N GLU A 30 7.45 22.06 22.22
CA GLU A 30 7.62 20.63 22.43
C GLU A 30 7.91 19.95 21.09
N SER A 31 8.96 19.12 21.06
CA SER A 31 9.37 18.35 19.89
C SER A 31 8.16 17.67 19.22
N PRO A 32 8.07 17.68 17.88
CA PRO A 32 7.06 16.91 17.16
C PRO A 32 7.23 15.39 17.31
N GLU A 33 8.41 14.91 17.66
CA GLU A 33 8.78 13.49 17.76
C GLU A 33 7.79 12.64 18.57
N GLY A 34 7.44 11.47 18.03
CA GLY A 34 6.51 10.52 18.63
C GLY A 34 5.04 10.91 18.57
N ARG A 35 4.68 12.09 18.03
CA ARG A 35 3.28 12.47 17.81
C ARG A 35 2.70 11.68 16.63
N SER A 36 1.49 11.17 16.78
CA SER A 36 0.72 10.62 15.65
C SER A 36 0.49 11.66 14.56
N CYS A 37 0.64 11.27 13.30
CA CYS A 37 0.37 12.11 12.14
C CYS A 37 -0.51 11.35 11.12
N GLN A 38 -0.97 12.04 10.06
CA GLN A 38 -2.02 11.52 9.16
C GLN A 38 -1.60 11.44 7.69
N LEU A 39 -0.50 12.10 7.31
CA LEU A 39 -0.03 12.19 5.94
C LEU A 39 1.42 11.71 5.90
N LEU A 40 1.64 10.54 5.30
CA LEU A 40 2.98 10.01 5.05
C LEU A 40 3.83 11.08 4.35
N ASN A 41 5.12 11.12 4.65
CA ASN A 41 6.10 12.04 4.07
C ASN A 41 5.87 13.53 4.38
N GLN A 42 4.84 13.90 5.16
CA GLN A 42 4.62 15.26 5.64
C GLN A 42 5.68 15.68 6.67
N SER A 43 6.39 16.77 6.38
CA SER A 43 7.32 17.40 7.33
C SER A 43 6.67 18.52 8.17
N VAL A 44 7.24 18.76 9.35
CA VAL A 44 6.96 19.90 10.22
C VAL A 44 8.27 20.54 10.70
N SER A 45 8.28 21.86 10.85
CA SER A 45 9.44 22.62 11.35
C SER A 45 9.67 22.34 12.83
N CYS A 46 10.93 22.13 13.23
CA CYS A 46 11.31 22.04 14.63
C CYS A 46 11.70 23.43 15.17
N GLY A 47 10.69 24.27 15.45
CA GLY A 47 10.86 25.64 15.92
C GLY A 47 11.63 26.53 14.93
N ASP A 48 12.47 27.43 15.47
CA ASP A 48 13.31 28.37 14.72
C ASP A 48 14.56 27.72 14.07
N SER A 49 14.67 26.39 14.05
CA SER A 49 15.79 25.68 13.44
C SER A 49 15.50 25.26 12.00
N GLU A 50 16.55 25.04 11.19
CA GLU A 50 16.43 24.45 9.85
C GLU A 50 16.19 22.91 9.88
N LEU A 51 15.89 22.35 11.06
CA LEU A 51 15.60 20.93 11.25
C LEU A 51 14.12 20.64 10.96
N LEU A 52 13.88 19.52 10.30
CA LEU A 52 12.55 19.01 10.02
C LEU A 52 12.32 17.69 10.75
N SER A 53 11.09 17.50 11.21
CA SER A 53 10.57 16.20 11.62
C SER A 53 9.65 15.71 10.51
N TYR A 54 9.80 14.44 10.14
CA TYR A 54 9.02 13.83 9.06
C TYR A 54 8.02 12.82 9.61
N CYS A 55 6.82 12.80 9.03
CA CYS A 55 5.78 11.83 9.33
C CYS A 55 6.04 10.52 8.58
N GLY A 56 6.17 9.40 9.30
CA GLY A 56 6.52 8.12 8.70
C GLY A 56 6.15 6.91 9.55
N TYR A 57 6.45 5.74 8.97
CA TYR A 57 6.35 4.46 9.64
C TYR A 57 7.48 4.29 10.66
N GLN A 58 7.33 3.36 11.60
CA GLN A 58 8.36 3.07 12.61
C GLN A 58 9.27 1.90 12.21
N GLU A 59 8.79 1.00 11.36
CA GLU A 59 9.55 -0.14 10.86
C GLU A 59 9.66 -0.12 9.33
N TYR A 60 10.77 -0.61 8.79
CA TYR A 60 10.98 -0.68 7.34
C TYR A 60 9.95 -1.59 6.65
N ALA A 61 9.50 -2.64 7.33
CA ALA A 61 8.42 -3.49 6.84
C ALA A 61 7.12 -2.69 6.69
N ASP A 62 6.70 -1.92 7.69
CA ASP A 62 5.50 -1.09 7.61
C ASP A 62 5.54 -0.15 6.38
N ALA A 63 6.71 0.41 6.07
CA ALA A 63 6.91 1.27 4.89
C ALA A 63 6.84 0.51 3.56
N GLN A 64 7.53 -0.63 3.42
CA GLN A 64 7.43 -1.47 2.20
C GLN A 64 6.01 -1.94 1.90
N ASN A 65 5.16 -1.99 2.93
CA ASN A 65 3.82 -2.53 2.87
C ASN A 65 2.75 -1.41 3.00
N GLY A 66 3.13 -0.13 2.89
CA GLY A 66 2.20 1.00 2.99
C GLY A 66 1.35 1.07 4.27
N PHE A 67 1.67 0.31 5.31
CA PHE A 67 0.75 0.02 6.42
C PHE A 67 1.42 0.10 7.78
N GLY A 68 0.82 0.89 8.68
CA GLY A 68 1.27 1.07 10.04
C GLY A 68 0.75 2.38 10.63
N ALA A 69 1.02 2.60 11.91
CA ALA A 69 0.69 3.88 12.55
C ALA A 69 1.75 4.92 12.22
N LEU A 70 1.36 5.99 11.52
CA LEU A 70 2.27 7.08 11.19
C LEU A 70 2.57 7.95 12.42
N THR A 71 3.86 8.19 12.66
CA THR A 71 4.33 9.08 13.72
C THR A 71 5.42 10.02 13.21
N GLN A 72 5.53 11.17 13.86
CA GLN A 72 6.58 12.15 13.61
C GLN A 72 7.93 11.65 14.14
N GLY A 73 8.95 11.72 13.29
CA GLY A 73 10.32 11.35 13.60
C GLY A 73 11.06 12.31 14.54
N PRO A 74 12.36 12.06 14.79
CA PRO A 74 13.23 13.05 15.42
C PRO A 74 13.44 14.25 14.49
N CYS A 75 13.86 15.37 15.05
CA CYS A 75 14.24 16.56 14.28
C CYS A 75 15.63 16.37 13.67
N ILE A 76 15.71 16.20 12.35
CA ILE A 76 16.94 15.94 11.59
C ILE A 76 17.23 17.06 10.58
N SER A 77 18.48 17.14 10.10
CA SER A 77 18.83 18.09 9.04
C SER A 77 18.44 17.52 7.68
N PRO A 78 17.76 18.27 6.80
CA PRO A 78 17.43 17.79 5.45
C PRO A 78 18.65 17.43 4.58
N ASP A 79 19.83 17.94 4.92
CA ASP A 79 21.11 17.60 4.27
C ASP A 79 21.66 16.21 4.66
N GLU A 80 21.09 15.56 5.69
CA GLU A 80 21.46 14.23 6.17
C GLU A 80 20.60 13.10 5.58
N ASN A 81 19.49 13.44 4.91
CA ASN A 81 18.56 12.49 4.30
C ASN A 81 19.20 11.71 3.13
N GLU A 82 18.90 10.40 2.99
CA GLU A 82 19.36 9.62 1.83
C GLU A 82 18.62 9.96 0.51
N CYS A 83 17.44 10.56 0.64
CA CYS A 83 16.53 10.96 -0.43
C CYS A 83 15.50 11.98 0.09
N MET A 84 14.75 12.66 -0.79
CA MET A 84 13.64 13.51 -0.34
C MET A 84 12.34 12.70 -0.30
N PRO A 85 11.54 12.76 0.79
CA PRO A 85 10.29 12.01 0.87
C PRO A 85 9.36 12.24 -0.32
N GLY A 86 8.90 11.16 -0.95
CA GLY A 86 8.15 11.20 -2.23
C GLY A 86 9.02 11.28 -3.50
N ASP A 87 10.35 11.25 -3.40
CA ASP A 87 11.20 10.86 -4.53
C ASP A 87 10.98 9.37 -4.85
N SER A 88 11.12 8.99 -6.12
CA SER A 88 11.18 7.58 -6.54
C SER A 88 12.36 7.34 -7.47
N ARG A 89 12.87 6.10 -7.50
CA ARG A 89 13.87 5.64 -8.45
C ARG A 89 13.66 4.17 -8.80
N THR A 90 14.07 3.78 -10.00
CA THR A 90 14.27 2.37 -10.37
C THR A 90 15.75 2.15 -10.57
N GLU A 91 16.35 1.24 -9.81
CA GLU A 91 17.70 0.77 -10.10
C GLU A 91 17.59 -0.37 -11.13
N PRO A 92 18.09 -0.18 -12.37
CA PRO A 92 17.90 -1.17 -13.43
C PRO A 92 18.68 -2.44 -13.10
N SER A 93 17.99 -3.57 -13.06
CA SER A 93 18.64 -4.84 -12.87
C SER A 93 19.42 -5.26 -14.12
N ALA A 94 20.63 -5.78 -13.88
CA ALA A 94 21.41 -6.46 -14.90
C ALA A 94 21.07 -7.97 -14.97
N ASP A 95 20.16 -8.43 -14.10
CA ASP A 95 19.62 -9.78 -14.13
C ASP A 95 18.52 -9.88 -15.21
N PRO A 96 18.69 -10.69 -16.26
CA PRO A 96 17.63 -10.93 -17.24
C PRO A 96 16.42 -11.66 -16.65
N ASP A 97 16.55 -12.23 -15.45
CA ASP A 97 15.49 -12.91 -14.71
C ASP A 97 14.77 -11.95 -13.72
N ASP A 98 15.07 -10.63 -13.73
CA ASP A 98 14.28 -9.61 -13.01
C ASP A 98 13.02 -9.24 -13.80
N LEU A 99 11.90 -9.80 -13.36
CA LEU A 99 10.59 -9.70 -13.97
C LEU A 99 9.84 -8.42 -13.60
N CYS A 100 10.47 -7.55 -12.80
CA CYS A 100 9.95 -6.24 -12.40
C CYS A 100 10.63 -5.09 -13.17
N GLY A 101 11.61 -5.40 -14.02
CA GLY A 101 12.35 -4.42 -14.82
C GLY A 101 13.38 -3.60 -14.05
N GLY A 102 13.70 -4.00 -12.82
CA GLY A 102 14.57 -3.31 -11.88
C GLY A 102 14.00 -3.32 -10.47
N THR A 103 14.84 -3.01 -9.49
CA THR A 103 14.38 -2.77 -8.12
C THR A 103 13.81 -1.35 -8.04
N HIS A 104 12.50 -1.26 -7.83
CA HIS A 104 11.80 0.01 -7.60
C HIS A 104 11.99 0.43 -6.14
N TYR A 105 12.27 1.72 -5.92
CA TYR A 105 12.35 2.30 -4.58
C TYR A 105 11.54 3.59 -4.52
N SER A 106 10.68 3.70 -3.51
CA SER A 106 10.17 4.98 -3.01
C SER A 106 11.15 5.56 -1.99
N CYS A 107 11.14 6.86 -1.80
CA CYS A 107 11.72 7.50 -0.64
C CYS A 107 10.63 7.72 0.41
N ASP A 108 10.62 6.86 1.43
CA ASP A 108 9.67 6.92 2.53
C ASP A 108 10.37 7.14 3.87
N VAL A 109 9.62 7.67 4.82
CA VAL A 109 10.11 7.98 6.15
C VAL A 109 9.98 6.74 7.05
N VAL A 110 11.12 6.21 7.49
CA VAL A 110 11.22 4.99 8.32
C VAL A 110 11.96 5.32 9.61
N GLY A 111 11.35 5.03 10.77
CA GLY A 111 11.91 5.44 12.06
C GLY A 111 12.02 6.96 12.24
N GLY A 112 11.43 7.74 11.32
CA GLY A 112 11.57 9.19 11.24
C GLY A 112 12.65 9.71 10.29
N GLU A 113 13.41 8.83 9.63
CA GLU A 113 14.46 9.20 8.66
C GLU A 113 14.00 8.87 7.23
N PRO A 114 14.10 9.81 6.26
CA PRO A 114 13.86 9.54 4.84
C PRO A 114 14.91 8.60 4.25
N MET A 115 14.48 7.43 3.76
CA MET A 115 15.35 6.43 3.16
C MET A 115 14.68 5.70 1.99
N TRP A 116 15.50 5.02 1.19
CA TRP A 116 15.00 4.23 0.05
C TRP A 116 14.36 2.93 0.51
N VAL A 117 13.11 2.71 0.12
CA VAL A 117 12.27 1.56 0.49
C VAL A 117 11.88 0.80 -0.77
N GLU A 118 12.36 -0.44 -0.88
CA GLU A 118 12.11 -1.34 -2.02
C GLU A 118 10.62 -1.68 -2.14
N GLN A 119 10.03 -1.41 -3.31
CA GLN A 119 8.63 -1.62 -3.64
C GLN A 119 8.40 -2.99 -4.29
N LEU A 120 7.23 -3.59 -4.02
CA LEU A 120 6.84 -4.89 -4.57
C LEU A 120 6.31 -4.77 -6.00
N CYS A 121 6.44 -5.84 -6.78
CA CYS A 121 6.03 -5.89 -8.18
C CYS A 121 4.54 -6.23 -8.30
N ASN A 122 3.85 -5.69 -9.30
CA ASN A 122 2.44 -5.98 -9.60
C ASN A 122 2.22 -7.47 -9.90
N THR A 123 1.63 -8.21 -8.96
CA THR A 123 1.59 -9.70 -8.96
C THR A 123 0.21 -10.33 -8.72
N PRO A 124 -0.83 -10.04 -9.53
CA PRO A 124 -2.13 -10.70 -9.40
C PRO A 124 -2.10 -12.19 -9.78
N LEU A 125 -2.77 -13.01 -8.97
CA LEU A 125 -3.00 -14.43 -9.22
C LEU A 125 -4.22 -14.63 -10.15
N VAL A 126 -4.02 -15.38 -11.23
CA VAL A 126 -5.06 -15.69 -12.23
C VAL A 126 -5.29 -17.19 -12.39
N LEU A 127 -6.46 -17.57 -12.91
CA LEU A 127 -6.78 -18.97 -13.23
C LEU A 127 -6.89 -19.17 -14.74
N ARG A 128 -6.01 -20.01 -15.28
CA ARG A 128 -6.07 -20.48 -16.67
C ARG A 128 -6.77 -21.84 -16.72
N PHE A 129 -7.92 -21.90 -17.39
CA PHE A 129 -8.77 -23.11 -17.39
C PHE A 129 -8.42 -24.13 -18.47
N ASP A 130 -7.56 -23.76 -19.42
CA ASP A 130 -7.07 -24.60 -20.50
C ASP A 130 -5.57 -24.35 -20.80
N ASP A 131 -5.05 -25.04 -21.82
CA ASP A 131 -3.65 -24.96 -22.27
C ASP A 131 -3.40 -23.81 -23.28
N ALA A 132 -4.34 -22.88 -23.48
CA ALA A 132 -4.08 -21.71 -24.31
C ALA A 132 -3.09 -20.76 -23.61
N PRO A 133 -2.24 -20.02 -24.35
CA PRO A 133 -1.43 -18.96 -23.74
C PRO A 133 -2.31 -17.90 -23.07
N ILE A 134 -1.79 -17.25 -22.03
CA ILE A 134 -2.47 -16.10 -21.42
C ILE A 134 -2.45 -14.95 -22.42
N GLU A 135 -3.62 -14.58 -22.95
CA GLU A 135 -3.77 -13.46 -23.88
C GLU A 135 -3.92 -12.14 -23.10
N MET A 136 -3.02 -11.19 -23.38
CA MET A 136 -2.97 -9.87 -22.76
C MET A 136 -3.53 -8.78 -23.69
N ILE A 137 -4.26 -7.84 -23.10
CA ILE A 137 -4.74 -6.60 -23.67
C ILE A 137 -3.71 -5.51 -23.35
N ALA A 138 -3.15 -4.93 -24.40
CA ALA A 138 -2.17 -3.84 -24.29
C ALA A 138 -2.79 -2.60 -23.62
N ALA A 139 -2.10 -1.99 -22.65
CA ALA A 139 -2.56 -0.82 -21.91
C ALA A 139 -3.00 0.34 -22.83
N GLU A 140 -2.28 0.58 -23.93
CA GLU A 140 -2.61 1.62 -24.91
C GLU A 140 -3.89 1.34 -25.74
N ALA A 141 -4.44 0.12 -25.69
CA ALA A 141 -5.74 -0.21 -26.28
C ALA A 141 -6.90 0.28 -25.40
N THR A 142 -6.68 0.42 -24.09
CA THR A 142 -7.66 0.85 -23.07
C THR A 142 -7.19 2.09 -22.31
N PRO A 143 -6.84 3.22 -22.98
CA PRO A 143 -6.06 4.33 -22.39
C PRO A 143 -6.82 5.20 -21.36
N MET A 144 -8.01 4.78 -20.94
CA MET A 144 -8.80 5.40 -19.86
C MET A 144 -9.12 4.42 -18.72
N ALA A 145 -8.78 3.14 -18.90
CA ALA A 145 -8.96 2.11 -17.90
C ALA A 145 -7.70 2.03 -17.04
N THR A 146 -7.86 2.22 -15.73
CA THR A 146 -6.76 2.24 -14.75
C THR A 146 -7.18 1.48 -13.51
N PHE A 147 -6.27 0.70 -12.94
CA PHE A 147 -6.54 -0.08 -11.73
C PHE A 147 -5.26 -0.17 -10.90
N ASP A 148 -5.38 0.09 -9.60
CA ASP A 148 -4.25 0.03 -8.67
C ASP A 148 -4.06 -1.42 -8.17
N ILE A 149 -2.93 -2.04 -8.49
CA ILE A 149 -2.66 -3.46 -8.23
C ILE A 149 -1.79 -3.67 -6.97
N ASP A 150 -0.91 -2.73 -6.66
CA ASP A 150 0.01 -2.80 -5.52
C ASP A 150 -0.51 -2.05 -4.27
N MET A 151 -1.47 -1.13 -4.44
CA MET A 151 -2.07 -0.29 -3.40
C MET A 151 -1.05 0.59 -2.65
N THR A 152 0.08 0.91 -3.28
CA THR A 152 1.16 1.72 -2.70
C THR A 152 1.12 3.17 -3.19
N ALA A 153 1.97 4.04 -2.62
CA ALA A 153 2.11 5.40 -3.11
C ALA A 153 2.85 5.41 -4.45
N ASP A 154 2.37 6.23 -5.40
CA ASP A 154 2.89 6.28 -6.79
C ASP A 154 2.80 4.95 -7.56
N SER A 155 1.81 4.11 -7.19
CA SER A 155 1.46 2.83 -7.80
C SER A 155 1.34 2.88 -9.33
N CYS A 156 1.71 1.78 -9.99
CA CYS A 156 1.48 1.69 -11.43
C CYS A 156 0.05 1.29 -11.76
N ILE A 157 -0.80 2.30 -11.95
CA ILE A 157 -2.22 2.12 -12.29
C ILE A 157 -2.50 1.80 -13.78
N THR A 158 -1.46 1.78 -14.63
CA THR A 158 -1.55 1.56 -16.09
C THR A 158 -0.70 0.36 -16.51
N THR A 159 -1.23 -0.83 -16.29
CA THR A 159 -0.65 -2.12 -16.70
C THR A 159 -1.30 -2.67 -17.97
N ASP A 160 -0.67 -3.65 -18.61
CA ASP A 160 -1.39 -4.59 -19.48
C ASP A 160 -2.35 -5.47 -18.68
N TRP A 161 -3.39 -5.99 -19.33
CA TRP A 161 -4.51 -6.64 -18.66
C TRP A 161 -4.81 -8.02 -19.27
N PRO A 162 -4.93 -9.12 -18.52
CA PRO A 162 -5.32 -10.40 -19.12
C PRO A 162 -6.78 -10.34 -19.60
N THR A 163 -7.05 -10.99 -20.72
CA THR A 163 -8.43 -11.11 -21.24
C THR A 163 -9.33 -11.93 -20.30
N ALA A 164 -10.66 -11.73 -20.39
CA ALA A 164 -11.68 -12.53 -19.68
C ALA A 164 -11.56 -14.07 -19.78
N ALA A 165 -10.75 -14.60 -20.70
CA ALA A 165 -10.41 -16.02 -20.75
C ALA A 165 -9.65 -16.46 -19.49
N THR A 166 -8.75 -15.61 -18.98
CA THR A 166 -7.86 -15.83 -17.84
C THR A 166 -8.25 -14.91 -16.66
N PRO A 167 -9.30 -15.24 -15.89
CA PRO A 167 -9.80 -14.42 -14.79
C PRO A 167 -8.82 -14.25 -13.66
N TRP A 168 -8.96 -13.13 -12.96
CA TRP A 168 -8.31 -12.88 -11.69
C TRP A 168 -9.00 -13.69 -10.59
N LEU A 169 -8.23 -14.29 -9.69
CA LEU A 169 -8.77 -14.73 -8.41
C LEU A 169 -8.96 -13.50 -7.54
N VAL A 170 -10.16 -13.33 -7.00
CA VAL A 170 -10.52 -12.14 -6.21
C VAL A 170 -11.33 -12.52 -4.98
N LEU A 171 -11.30 -11.64 -3.99
CA LEU A 171 -12.02 -11.75 -2.74
C LEU A 171 -12.42 -10.34 -2.32
N ASP A 172 -13.71 -10.04 -2.37
CA ASP A 172 -14.30 -8.83 -1.80
C ASP A 172 -14.00 -8.83 -0.29
N ARG A 173 -13.01 -8.03 0.14
CA ARG A 173 -12.49 -8.05 1.52
C ARG A 173 -13.20 -7.02 2.38
N ASP A 174 -13.59 -5.88 1.82
CA ASP A 174 -14.25 -4.80 2.55
C ASP A 174 -15.79 -4.88 2.54
N HIS A 175 -16.35 -5.78 1.71
CA HIS A 175 -17.77 -6.03 1.48
C HIS A 175 -18.47 -4.88 0.71
N SER A 176 -17.75 -4.20 -0.18
CA SER A 176 -18.29 -3.15 -1.07
C SER A 176 -19.24 -3.69 -2.14
N GLY A 177 -19.09 -4.95 -2.57
CA GLY A 177 -19.83 -5.56 -3.68
C GLY A 177 -19.20 -5.34 -5.06
N SER A 178 -17.95 -4.87 -5.10
CA SER A 178 -17.09 -4.71 -6.28
C SER A 178 -15.66 -5.09 -5.91
N ILE A 179 -14.80 -5.32 -6.91
CA ILE A 179 -13.35 -5.41 -6.71
C ILE A 179 -12.76 -4.07 -7.16
N ASP A 180 -12.31 -3.23 -6.22
CA ASP A 180 -11.92 -1.85 -6.51
C ASP A 180 -10.42 -1.52 -6.36
N GLY A 181 -9.61 -2.47 -5.88
CA GLY A 181 -8.15 -2.35 -5.86
C GLY A 181 -7.38 -3.63 -5.52
N GLY A 182 -6.05 -3.54 -5.58
CA GLY A 182 -5.08 -4.62 -5.34
C GLY A 182 -5.26 -5.38 -4.03
N HIS A 183 -5.82 -4.70 -3.03
CA HIS A 183 -6.14 -5.25 -1.71
C HIS A 183 -7.25 -6.32 -1.73
N GLU A 184 -7.98 -6.45 -2.83
CA GLU A 184 -9.06 -7.43 -3.06
C GLU A 184 -8.65 -8.55 -4.03
N LEU A 185 -7.45 -8.45 -4.59
CA LEU A 185 -6.83 -9.49 -5.40
C LEU A 185 -6.16 -10.55 -4.53
N PHE A 186 -5.40 -11.44 -5.16
CA PHE A 186 -4.36 -12.22 -4.50
C PHE A 186 -3.04 -11.83 -5.15
N GLY A 187 -2.21 -11.06 -4.46
CA GLY A 187 -0.99 -10.49 -5.04
C GLY A 187 -0.30 -9.48 -4.14
N SER A 188 0.66 -8.73 -4.68
CA SER A 188 1.39 -7.66 -3.97
C SER A 188 0.50 -6.62 -3.29
N GLY A 189 -0.69 -6.31 -3.81
CA GLY A 189 -1.64 -5.43 -3.12
C GLY A 189 -2.33 -6.04 -1.91
N THR A 190 -2.24 -7.36 -1.70
CA THR A 190 -2.94 -8.05 -0.61
C THR A 190 -2.22 -7.91 0.72
N GLN A 191 -2.88 -7.31 1.71
CA GLN A 191 -2.44 -7.36 3.10
C GLN A 191 -2.68 -8.74 3.74
N LEU A 192 -1.61 -9.32 4.30
CA LEU A 192 -1.60 -10.53 5.12
C LEU A 192 -2.05 -10.23 6.56
N ALA A 193 -2.43 -11.24 7.35
CA ALA A 193 -2.74 -11.10 8.78
C ALA A 193 -1.56 -10.57 9.63
N SER A 194 -0.34 -10.60 9.09
CA SER A 194 0.84 -9.94 9.70
C SER A 194 0.86 -8.41 9.56
N GLY A 195 -0.07 -7.80 8.82
CA GLY A 195 -0.09 -6.37 8.46
C GLY A 195 0.76 -6.04 7.23
N ARG A 196 1.73 -6.90 6.90
CA ARG A 196 2.56 -6.80 5.68
C ARG A 196 1.77 -7.19 4.45
N HIS A 197 2.15 -6.69 3.28
CA HIS A 197 1.66 -7.14 1.99
C HIS A 197 2.27 -8.52 1.64
N ALA A 198 1.58 -9.24 0.76
CA ALA A 198 2.06 -10.49 0.21
C ALA A 198 3.20 -10.24 -0.78
N THR A 199 4.21 -11.11 -0.80
CA THR A 199 5.32 -10.98 -1.77
C THR A 199 4.94 -11.37 -3.19
N HIS A 200 3.84 -12.10 -3.37
CA HIS A 200 3.26 -12.58 -4.63
C HIS A 200 1.90 -13.25 -4.34
N GLY A 201 1.12 -13.59 -5.37
CA GLY A 201 -0.25 -14.13 -5.26
C GLY A 201 -0.42 -15.41 -4.45
N PHE A 202 0.49 -16.40 -4.59
CA PHE A 202 0.41 -17.61 -3.76
C PHE A 202 0.60 -17.35 -2.25
N ALA A 203 1.42 -16.36 -1.87
CA ALA A 203 1.57 -15.98 -0.46
C ALA A 203 0.30 -15.34 0.11
N ALA A 204 -0.44 -14.59 -0.71
CA ALA A 204 -1.77 -14.08 -0.37
C ALA A 204 -2.80 -15.21 -0.23
N LEU A 205 -2.72 -16.24 -1.07
CA LEU A 205 -3.64 -17.38 -1.05
C LEU A 205 -3.43 -18.26 0.20
N ALA A 206 -2.18 -18.45 0.62
CA ALA A 206 -1.82 -19.24 1.80
C ALA A 206 -2.45 -18.76 3.12
N GLU A 207 -2.79 -17.47 3.25
CA GLU A 207 -3.50 -16.94 4.42
C GLU A 207 -4.93 -17.50 4.58
N LEU A 208 -5.48 -18.13 3.55
CA LEU A 208 -6.80 -18.76 3.58
C LEU A 208 -6.76 -20.25 3.92
N ASP A 209 -5.61 -20.92 3.87
CA ASP A 209 -5.43 -22.30 4.38
C ASP A 209 -5.39 -22.24 5.92
N GLN A 210 -6.56 -22.31 6.54
CA GLN A 210 -6.70 -22.22 7.99
C GLN A 210 -6.42 -23.55 8.68
N ASN A 211 -6.48 -24.65 7.92
CA ASN A 211 -6.38 -26.01 8.44
C ASN A 211 -4.96 -26.58 8.31
N GLY A 212 -4.13 -26.01 7.44
CA GLY A 212 -2.72 -26.29 7.23
C GLY A 212 -2.47 -27.54 6.41
N ASP A 213 -3.30 -27.81 5.39
CA ASP A 213 -3.18 -28.99 4.52
C ASP A 213 -2.78 -28.69 3.07
N GLU A 214 -2.13 -27.54 2.87
CA GLU A 214 -1.41 -27.11 1.66
C GLU A 214 -2.37 -26.78 0.49
N ARG A 215 -3.62 -26.45 0.81
CA ARG A 215 -4.65 -26.00 -0.14
C ARG A 215 -5.68 -25.11 0.55
N VAL A 216 -6.41 -24.34 -0.25
CA VAL A 216 -7.63 -23.65 0.17
C VAL A 216 -8.81 -24.40 -0.43
N ASP A 217 -9.66 -25.00 0.40
CA ASP A 217 -10.83 -25.76 -0.05
C ASP A 217 -12.07 -25.53 0.85
N GLY A 218 -13.17 -26.25 0.60
CA GLY A 218 -14.42 -26.12 1.36
C GLY A 218 -14.35 -26.41 2.86
N LEU A 219 -13.19 -26.80 3.40
CA LEU A 219 -12.90 -26.89 4.84
C LEU A 219 -12.45 -25.55 5.45
N ASP A 220 -11.98 -24.61 4.63
CA ASP A 220 -11.50 -23.30 5.05
C ASP A 220 -12.62 -22.24 5.04
N ALA A 221 -12.65 -21.40 6.08
CA ALA A 221 -13.81 -20.56 6.37
C ALA A 221 -14.19 -19.58 5.24
N ARG A 222 -13.21 -19.12 4.45
CA ARG A 222 -13.39 -18.10 3.40
C ARG A 222 -13.41 -18.65 1.97
N PHE A 223 -13.26 -19.96 1.76
CA PHE A 223 -13.25 -20.54 0.40
C PHE A 223 -14.54 -20.24 -0.38
N GLY A 224 -15.69 -20.25 0.31
CA GLY A 224 -16.99 -19.90 -0.28
C GLY A 224 -17.18 -18.41 -0.63
N GLU A 225 -16.23 -17.54 -0.29
CA GLU A 225 -16.20 -16.12 -0.65
C GLU A 225 -15.36 -15.86 -1.92
N LEU A 226 -14.58 -16.84 -2.39
CA LEU A 226 -13.71 -16.69 -3.55
C LEU A 226 -14.52 -16.52 -4.83
N MET A 227 -14.14 -15.53 -5.63
CA MET A 227 -14.74 -15.24 -6.92
C MET A 227 -13.68 -15.17 -8.02
N LEU A 228 -14.15 -15.25 -9.26
CA LEU A 228 -13.40 -15.01 -10.47
C LEU A 228 -13.91 -13.73 -11.09
N TRP A 229 -13.02 -12.77 -11.31
CA TRP A 229 -13.34 -11.58 -12.10
C TRP A 229 -12.94 -11.80 -13.56
N ARG A 230 -13.94 -11.77 -14.45
CA ARG A 230 -13.78 -11.82 -15.90
C ARG A 230 -14.17 -10.47 -16.50
N ASP A 231 -13.21 -9.56 -16.56
CA ASP A 231 -13.37 -8.26 -17.24
C ASP A 231 -13.62 -8.48 -18.75
N TRP A 232 -14.90 -8.35 -19.16
CA TRP A 232 -15.38 -8.72 -20.50
C TRP A 232 -15.31 -7.57 -21.50
N ASP A 233 -15.33 -6.32 -21.06
CA ASP A 233 -15.24 -5.14 -21.93
C ASP A 233 -13.92 -4.34 -21.81
N ALA A 234 -13.04 -4.77 -20.88
CA ALA A 234 -11.70 -4.27 -20.63
C ALA A 234 -11.66 -2.83 -20.07
N ASP A 235 -12.71 -2.42 -19.34
CA ASP A 235 -12.76 -1.11 -18.68
C ASP A 235 -12.11 -1.09 -17.28
N ARG A 236 -11.74 -2.26 -16.74
CA ARG A 236 -11.13 -2.48 -15.41
C ARG A 236 -12.01 -2.08 -14.23
N VAL A 237 -13.34 -2.02 -14.41
CA VAL A 237 -14.31 -1.72 -13.35
C VAL A 237 -15.13 -2.98 -13.07
N SER A 238 -14.79 -3.69 -11.99
CA SER A 238 -15.49 -4.90 -11.58
C SER A 238 -17.00 -4.68 -11.38
N THR A 239 -17.81 -5.27 -12.26
CA THR A 239 -19.28 -5.27 -12.14
C THR A 239 -19.84 -6.64 -11.71
N PRO A 240 -21.04 -6.69 -11.08
CA PRO A 240 -21.61 -7.97 -10.60
C PRO A 240 -21.90 -9.02 -11.67
N ASP A 241 -21.99 -8.65 -12.95
CA ASP A 241 -22.13 -9.57 -14.08
C ASP A 241 -20.80 -10.11 -14.63
N GLU A 242 -19.66 -9.60 -14.15
CA GLU A 242 -18.31 -10.11 -14.42
C GLU A 242 -17.75 -11.01 -13.30
N LEU A 243 -18.33 -10.91 -12.11
CA LEU A 243 -17.97 -11.71 -10.94
C LEU A 243 -18.73 -13.04 -10.94
N THR A 244 -17.98 -14.15 -10.93
CA THR A 244 -18.53 -15.51 -10.85
C THR A 244 -17.97 -16.21 -9.60
N PRO A 245 -18.79 -16.84 -8.74
CA PRO A 245 -18.28 -17.65 -7.63
C PRO A 245 -17.31 -18.73 -8.12
N LEU A 246 -16.18 -18.93 -7.42
CA LEU A 246 -15.17 -19.93 -7.81
C LEU A 246 -15.77 -21.33 -7.96
N SER A 247 -16.69 -21.69 -7.05
CA SER A 247 -17.41 -22.97 -7.06
C SER A 247 -18.30 -23.18 -8.29
N ASP A 248 -18.83 -22.11 -8.90
CA ASP A 248 -19.64 -22.21 -10.12
C ASP A 248 -18.80 -22.57 -11.36
N SER A 249 -17.48 -22.36 -11.29
CA SER A 249 -16.52 -22.87 -12.28
C SER A 249 -16.09 -24.32 -12.01
N GLY A 250 -16.68 -24.97 -10.99
CA GLY A 250 -16.43 -26.37 -10.65
C GLY A 250 -15.03 -26.62 -10.08
N VAL A 251 -14.42 -25.61 -9.44
CA VAL A 251 -13.15 -25.72 -8.72
C VAL A 251 -13.46 -26.06 -7.26
N ASP A 252 -12.99 -27.21 -6.80
CA ASP A 252 -13.24 -27.70 -5.43
C ASP A 252 -12.12 -27.34 -4.44
N SER A 253 -10.92 -27.04 -4.93
CA SER A 253 -9.72 -26.71 -4.11
C SER A 253 -8.65 -26.00 -4.93
N LEU A 254 -7.91 -25.07 -4.33
CA LEU A 254 -6.72 -24.42 -4.91
C LEU A 254 -5.45 -24.79 -4.10
N PRO A 255 -4.36 -25.28 -4.71
CA PRO A 255 -3.09 -25.45 -4.00
C PRO A 255 -2.46 -24.11 -3.59
N VAL A 256 -1.78 -24.07 -2.44
CA VAL A 256 -1.00 -22.91 -1.99
C VAL A 256 0.49 -23.03 -2.31
N ASP A 257 0.98 -24.26 -2.48
CA ASP A 257 2.31 -24.57 -2.99
C ASP A 257 2.36 -24.39 -4.52
N PHE A 258 3.54 -24.00 -5.02
CA PHE A 258 3.78 -23.68 -6.43
C PHE A 258 5.16 -24.18 -6.90
N GLU A 259 5.31 -24.36 -8.21
CA GLU A 259 6.61 -24.39 -8.88
C GLU A 259 6.91 -23.04 -9.54
N VAL A 260 8.20 -22.75 -9.78
CA VAL A 260 8.62 -21.55 -10.51
C VAL A 260 8.92 -21.94 -11.96
N ALA A 261 8.07 -21.45 -12.87
CA ALA A 261 8.16 -21.69 -14.30
C ALA A 261 7.82 -20.40 -15.06
N VAL A 262 8.85 -19.62 -15.38
CA VAL A 262 8.71 -18.32 -16.02
C VAL A 262 8.36 -18.47 -17.51
N GLU A 263 7.26 -17.85 -17.94
CA GLU A 263 7.02 -17.54 -19.36
C GLU A 263 6.57 -16.08 -19.45
N CYS A 264 7.21 -15.31 -20.33
CA CYS A 264 6.90 -13.90 -20.58
C CYS A 264 6.40 -13.69 -22.00
N ASP A 265 5.56 -12.67 -22.19
CA ASP A 265 5.19 -12.17 -23.52
C ASP A 265 6.23 -11.18 -24.09
N GLU A 266 5.99 -10.66 -25.30
CA GLU A 266 6.87 -9.68 -25.95
C GLU A 266 6.79 -8.26 -25.33
N ARG A 267 5.90 -8.04 -24.36
CA ARG A 267 5.64 -6.75 -23.70
C ARG A 267 6.19 -6.68 -22.27
N GLY A 268 6.61 -7.80 -21.71
CA GLY A 268 7.23 -7.91 -20.39
C GLY A 268 6.30 -8.43 -19.30
N ASN A 269 5.10 -8.89 -19.63
CA ASN A 269 4.21 -9.56 -18.68
C ASN A 269 4.65 -11.02 -18.53
N CYS A 270 4.83 -11.49 -17.29
CA CYS A 270 5.42 -12.80 -17.01
C CYS A 270 4.56 -13.63 -16.04
N GLY A 271 4.22 -14.86 -16.41
CA GLY A 271 3.64 -15.85 -15.49
C GLY A 271 4.73 -16.70 -14.85
N VAL A 272 4.81 -16.70 -13.51
CA VAL A 272 6.04 -17.05 -12.77
C VAL A 272 5.84 -18.24 -11.82
N GLN A 273 5.18 -18.03 -10.68
CA GLN A 273 4.76 -19.09 -9.79
C GLN A 273 3.52 -19.76 -10.41
N ARG A 274 3.50 -21.10 -10.42
CA ARG A 274 2.46 -21.90 -11.07
C ARG A 274 2.07 -23.10 -10.24
N ALA A 275 0.78 -23.46 -10.30
CA ALA A 275 0.28 -24.68 -9.68
C ALA A 275 -0.94 -25.22 -10.44
N SER A 276 -1.02 -26.53 -10.63
CA SER A 276 -2.18 -27.15 -11.28
C SER A 276 -3.35 -27.33 -10.30
N PHE A 277 -4.56 -26.95 -10.71
CA PHE A 277 -5.81 -27.24 -9.98
C PHE A 277 -6.74 -28.13 -10.81
N SER A 278 -7.65 -28.84 -10.15
CA SER A 278 -8.69 -29.64 -10.83
C SER A 278 -10.00 -28.87 -10.91
N HIS A 279 -10.69 -28.97 -12.04
CA HIS A 279 -12.02 -28.39 -12.24
C HIS A 279 -12.95 -29.33 -13.01
N ALA A 280 -14.25 -29.01 -13.05
CA ALA A 280 -15.26 -29.84 -13.71
C ALA A 280 -14.99 -30.09 -15.22
N GLY A 281 -14.21 -29.23 -15.88
CA GLY A 281 -13.78 -29.40 -17.27
C GLY A 281 -12.45 -30.12 -17.47
N GLY A 282 -11.64 -30.32 -16.43
CA GLY A 282 -10.32 -30.95 -16.54
C GLY A 282 -9.32 -30.47 -15.48
N VAL A 283 -8.11 -30.12 -15.94
CA VAL A 283 -7.04 -29.51 -15.13
C VAL A 283 -6.84 -28.10 -15.64
N GLY A 284 -6.63 -27.15 -14.73
CA GLY A 284 -6.23 -25.77 -15.02
C GLY A 284 -4.95 -25.42 -14.27
N GLU A 285 -4.47 -24.19 -14.46
CA GLU A 285 -3.25 -23.66 -13.85
C GLU A 285 -3.55 -22.33 -13.14
N LEU A 286 -3.19 -22.23 -11.85
CA LEU A 286 -3.01 -20.94 -11.19
C LEU A 286 -1.67 -20.36 -11.66
N VAL A 287 -1.68 -19.08 -12.05
CA VAL A 287 -0.47 -18.37 -12.49
C VAL A 287 -0.39 -17.05 -11.75
N ASP A 288 0.78 -16.78 -11.16
CA ASP A 288 1.13 -15.50 -10.54
C ASP A 288 1.72 -14.60 -11.66
N LEU A 289 0.97 -13.56 -12.05
CA LEU A 289 1.32 -12.69 -13.18
C LEU A 289 2.06 -11.44 -12.73
N TYR A 290 3.32 -11.30 -13.13
CA TYR A 290 4.10 -10.08 -13.01
C TYR A 290 3.73 -9.18 -14.19
N LEU A 291 3.04 -8.06 -13.92
CA LEU A 291 2.53 -7.15 -14.94
C LEU A 291 3.47 -5.96 -15.16
N ALA A 292 3.78 -5.70 -16.43
CA ALA A 292 4.60 -4.56 -16.83
C ALA A 292 3.83 -3.23 -16.69
N CYS A 293 4.56 -2.17 -16.31
CA CYS A 293 4.05 -0.80 -16.25
C CYS A 293 4.30 -0.05 -17.56
N HIS A 294 3.34 0.78 -18.01
CA HIS A 294 3.37 1.47 -19.30
C HIS A 294 3.05 2.97 -19.24
#